data_AF-A0A851JLM8-F1
#
_entry.id   AF-A0A851JLM8-F1
#
_cell.length_a   1.000
_cell.length_b   1.000
_cell.length_c   1.000
_cell.angle_alpha   90.00
_cell.angle_beta   90.00
_cell.angle_gamma   90.00
#
_symmetry.space_group_name_H-M   'P 1'
#
loop_
_entity.id
_entity.type
_entity.pdbx_description
1 polymer ?
#
loop_
_entity_poly.entity_id
_entity_poly.type
_entity_poly.pdbx_seq_one_letter_code
_entity_poly.pdbx_strand_id
1 'polypeptide(L)'
;TGTISSLQRQMEIQESELRRIRSEKELLQKQLREREMQLQAMSDKFSSLTQEQRQEEIVLVMEEENRNLHQVVTKQESQLAEQSKLINELKTTINQRQAEVVNTHLQLLEQKQTQKEMQSQADALQHEALQTKVALERITCKFERFRNKIIQATFSVEGSQDPPGELTDNEVLEAMQKIINERTEFQQLLKNKGSK
;
A
#
# COMPACT_ATOMS: atom_id res chain seq x y z
N THR A 1 -103.17 -95.72 8.19
CA THR A 1 -102.95 -94.73 7.11
C THR A 1 -102.73 -93.30 7.60
N GLY A 2 -103.30 -92.84 8.74
CA GLY A 2 -103.14 -91.44 9.20
C GLY A 2 -101.79 -91.03 9.80
N THR A 3 -101.02 -91.95 10.39
CA THR A 3 -99.68 -91.68 10.96
C THR A 3 -98.64 -91.33 9.89
N ILE A 4 -98.74 -91.95 8.72
CA ILE A 4 -97.83 -91.72 7.58
C ILE A 4 -98.00 -90.30 7.05
N SER A 5 -99.23 -89.82 6.89
CA SER A 5 -99.51 -88.46 6.41
C SER A 5 -99.07 -87.36 7.40
N SER A 6 -99.18 -87.59 8.71
CA SER A 6 -98.69 -86.65 9.74
C SER A 6 -97.16 -86.54 9.72
N LEU A 7 -96.45 -87.66 9.55
CA LEU A 7 -94.99 -87.68 9.43
C LEU A 7 -94.51 -87.00 8.14
N GLN A 8 -95.21 -87.21 7.01
CA GLN A 8 -94.92 -86.51 5.75
C GLN A 8 -95.08 -84.99 5.88
N ARG A 9 -96.17 -84.51 6.49
CA ARG A 9 -96.36 -83.07 6.73
C ARG A 9 -95.28 -82.47 7.62
N GLN A 10 -94.87 -83.18 8.68
CA GLN A 10 -93.79 -82.75 9.56
C GLN A 10 -92.44 -82.69 8.83
N MET A 11 -92.18 -83.68 7.96
CA MET A 11 -90.98 -83.73 7.13
C MET A 11 -90.95 -82.57 6.12
N GLU A 12 -92.07 -82.24 5.48
CA GLU A 12 -92.18 -81.08 4.57
C GLU A 12 -91.92 -79.75 5.28
N ILE A 13 -92.44 -79.58 6.51
CA ILE A 13 -92.18 -78.38 7.32
C ILE A 13 -90.69 -78.28 7.66
N GLN A 14 -90.08 -79.37 8.10
CA GLN A 14 -88.64 -79.40 8.42
C GLN A 14 -87.76 -79.18 7.18
N GLU A 15 -88.13 -79.70 6.02
CA GLU A 15 -87.43 -79.44 4.75
C GLU A 15 -87.55 -77.98 4.32
N SER A 16 -88.71 -77.37 4.52
CA SER A 16 -88.95 -75.94 4.30
C SER A 16 -88.07 -75.09 5.23
N GLU A 17 -88.02 -75.42 6.52
CA GLU A 17 -87.16 -74.74 7.49
C GLU A 17 -85.67 -74.92 7.17
N LEU A 18 -85.24 -76.12 6.79
CA LEU A 18 -83.86 -76.38 6.34
C LEU A 18 -83.51 -75.57 5.10
N ARG A 19 -84.42 -75.45 4.13
CA ARG A 19 -84.23 -74.61 2.94
C ARG A 19 -84.08 -73.13 3.32
N ARG A 20 -84.90 -72.63 4.24
CA ARG A 20 -84.82 -71.24 4.75
C ARG A 20 -83.51 -70.98 5.49
N ILE A 21 -83.11 -71.88 6.39
CA ILE A 21 -81.85 -71.74 7.14
C ILE A 21 -80.64 -71.79 6.18
N ARG A 22 -80.69 -72.63 5.15
CA ARG A 22 -79.62 -72.73 4.15
C ARG A 22 -79.49 -71.43 3.34
N SER A 23 -80.60 -70.84 2.90
CA SER A 23 -80.55 -69.56 2.17
C SER A 23 -80.09 -68.40 3.06
N GLU A 24 -80.52 -68.38 4.33
CA GLU A 24 -80.07 -67.38 5.30
C GLU A 24 -78.56 -67.51 5.58
N LYS A 25 -78.05 -68.74 5.73
CA LYS A 25 -76.61 -69.00 5.86
C LYS A 25 -75.84 -68.50 4.64
N GLU A 26 -76.32 -68.77 3.43
CA GLU A 26 -75.67 -68.31 2.18
C GLU A 26 -75.64 -66.78 2.10
N LEU A 27 -76.73 -66.11 2.47
CA LEU A 27 -76.81 -64.65 2.55
C LEU A 27 -75.81 -64.09 3.56
N LEU A 28 -75.77 -64.63 4.78
CA LEU A 28 -74.84 -64.22 5.83
C LEU A 28 -73.38 -64.45 5.43
N GLN A 29 -73.07 -65.57 4.76
CA GLN A 29 -71.73 -65.82 4.23
C GLN A 29 -71.33 -64.80 3.17
N LYS A 30 -72.25 -64.40 2.29
CA LYS A 30 -71.99 -63.36 1.29
C LYS A 30 -71.73 -62.01 1.96
N GLN A 31 -72.55 -61.64 2.94
CA GLN A 31 -72.37 -60.41 3.70
C GLN A 31 -71.05 -60.39 4.48
N LEU A 32 -70.65 -61.53 5.07
CA LEU A 32 -69.37 -61.65 5.77
C LEU A 32 -68.19 -61.40 4.81
N ARG A 33 -68.18 -62.03 3.63
CA ARG A 33 -67.12 -61.82 2.62
C ARG A 33 -67.08 -60.37 2.13
N GLU A 34 -68.24 -59.76 1.90
CA GLU A 34 -68.31 -58.33 1.53
C GLU A 34 -67.74 -57.43 2.62
N ARG A 35 -68.02 -57.73 3.90
CA ARG A 35 -67.46 -56.98 5.03
C ARG A 35 -65.96 -57.21 5.21
N GLU A 36 -65.47 -58.42 5.00
CA GLU A 36 -64.04 -58.73 5.01
C GLU A 36 -63.29 -57.95 3.92
N MET A 37 -63.81 -57.90 2.69
CA MET A 37 -63.22 -57.08 1.62
C MET A 37 -63.22 -55.59 1.97
N GLN A 38 -64.33 -55.08 2.54
CA GLN A 38 -64.41 -53.68 2.96
C GLN A 38 -63.39 -53.36 4.05
N LEU A 39 -63.23 -54.23 5.05
CA LEU A 39 -62.24 -54.07 6.11
C LEU A 39 -60.82 -54.08 5.55
N GLN A 40 -60.51 -54.99 4.62
CA GLN A 40 -59.20 -55.04 3.97
C GLN A 40 -58.92 -53.73 3.20
N ALA A 41 -59.88 -53.28 2.37
CA ALA A 41 -59.74 -52.03 1.63
C ALA A 41 -59.56 -50.81 2.55
N MET A 42 -60.27 -50.77 3.68
CA MET A 42 -60.08 -49.71 4.69
C MET A 42 -58.70 -49.79 5.35
N SER A 43 -58.21 -51.00 5.65
CA SER A 43 -56.88 -51.20 6.22
C SER A 43 -55.77 -50.74 5.27
N ASP A 44 -55.89 -51.07 3.98
CA ASP A 44 -54.93 -50.66 2.96
C ASP A 44 -54.93 -49.12 2.81
N LYS A 45 -56.12 -48.50 2.80
CA LYS A 45 -56.26 -47.04 2.73
C LYS A 45 -55.71 -46.34 3.97
N PHE A 46 -55.88 -46.90 5.16
CA PHE A 46 -55.32 -46.34 6.39
C PHE A 46 -53.79 -46.41 6.37
N SER A 47 -53.24 -47.52 5.86
CA SER A 47 -51.80 -47.71 5.71
C SER A 47 -51.20 -46.70 4.71
N SER A 48 -51.87 -46.49 3.56
CA SER A 48 -51.41 -45.52 2.56
C SER A 48 -51.46 -44.08 3.08
N LEU A 49 -52.54 -43.69 3.77
CA LEU A 49 -52.66 -42.35 4.35
C LEU A 49 -51.57 -42.09 5.40
N THR A 50 -51.29 -43.08 6.25
CA THR A 50 -50.23 -42.96 7.27
C THR A 50 -48.85 -42.83 6.61
N GLN A 51 -48.62 -43.53 5.50
CA GLN A 51 -47.37 -43.44 4.76
C GLN A 51 -47.22 -42.10 4.03
N GLU A 52 -48.29 -41.59 3.41
CA GLU A 52 -48.32 -40.28 2.75
C GLU A 52 -48.02 -39.15 3.74
N GLN A 53 -48.66 -39.15 4.91
CA GLN A 53 -48.37 -38.20 5.99
C GLN A 53 -46.90 -38.22 6.41
N ARG A 54 -46.31 -39.42 6.55
CA ARG A 54 -44.88 -39.55 6.91
C ARG A 54 -43.98 -39.00 5.80
N GLN A 55 -44.33 -39.19 4.53
CA GLN A 55 -43.57 -38.64 3.41
C GLN A 55 -43.67 -37.12 3.38
N GLU A 56 -44.85 -36.56 3.62
CA GLU A 56 -45.07 -35.11 3.68
C GLU A 56 -44.23 -34.47 4.81
N GLU A 57 -44.20 -35.07 5.99
CA GLU A 57 -43.35 -34.60 7.10
C GLU A 57 -41.86 -34.60 6.74
N ILE A 58 -41.36 -35.66 6.08
CA ILE A 58 -39.97 -35.72 5.61
C ILE A 58 -39.68 -34.62 4.58
N VAL A 59 -40.61 -34.39 3.64
CA VAL A 59 -40.45 -33.33 2.63
C VAL A 59 -40.38 -31.96 3.29
N LEU A 60 -41.23 -31.68 4.29
CA LEU A 60 -41.21 -30.40 5.02
C LEU A 60 -39.87 -30.17 5.72
N VAL A 61 -39.33 -31.19 6.40
CA VAL A 61 -38.01 -31.09 7.05
C VAL A 61 -36.90 -30.88 6.02
N MET A 62 -36.93 -31.59 4.90
CA MET A 62 -35.95 -31.42 3.82
C MET A 62 -36.02 -30.01 3.19
N GLU A 63 -37.22 -29.46 3.00
CA GLU A 63 -37.39 -28.10 2.48
C GLU A 63 -36.85 -27.05 3.45
N GLU A 64 -37.08 -27.23 4.75
CA GLU A 64 -36.54 -26.35 5.79
C GLU A 64 -35.01 -26.38 5.81
N GLU A 65 -34.42 -27.58 5.80
CA GLU A 65 -32.97 -27.76 5.77
C GLU A 65 -32.36 -27.14 4.49
N ASN A 66 -33.01 -27.33 3.34
CA ASN A 66 -32.55 -26.76 2.08
C ASN A 66 -32.58 -25.22 2.09
N ARG A 67 -33.62 -24.60 2.67
CA ARG A 67 -33.68 -23.14 2.87
C ARG A 67 -32.55 -22.65 3.77
N ASN A 68 -32.29 -23.35 4.87
CA ASN A 68 -31.20 -23.02 5.80
C ASN A 68 -29.83 -23.12 5.12
N LEU A 69 -29.60 -24.17 4.34
CA LEU A 69 -28.38 -24.36 3.56
C LEU A 69 -28.19 -23.23 2.53
N HIS A 70 -29.24 -22.87 1.79
CA HIS A 70 -29.18 -21.74 0.87
C HIS A 70 -28.82 -20.44 1.56
N GLN A 71 -29.39 -20.16 2.73
CA GLN A 71 -29.05 -18.96 3.51
C GLN A 71 -27.57 -18.94 3.93
N VAL A 72 -27.03 -20.08 4.36
CA VAL A 72 -25.60 -20.21 4.71
C VAL A 72 -24.71 -19.99 3.50
N VAL A 73 -25.05 -20.60 2.36
CA VAL A 73 -24.31 -20.44 1.09
C VAL A 73 -24.28 -18.97 0.68
N THR A 74 -25.43 -18.29 0.65
CA THR A 74 -25.48 -16.87 0.28
C THR A 74 -24.64 -16.00 1.23
N LYS A 75 -24.63 -16.30 2.52
CA LYS A 75 -23.79 -15.59 3.50
C LYS A 75 -22.31 -15.81 3.23
N GLN A 76 -21.90 -17.05 2.95
CA GLN A 76 -20.51 -17.40 2.63
C GLN A 76 -20.06 -16.74 1.32
N GLU A 77 -20.90 -16.73 0.29
CA GLU A 77 -20.63 -16.05 -0.98
C GLU A 77 -20.42 -14.55 -0.79
N SER A 78 -21.27 -13.90 0.02
CA SER A 78 -21.10 -12.49 0.38
C SER A 78 -19.76 -12.23 1.08
N GLN A 79 -19.40 -13.07 2.06
CA GLN A 79 -18.13 -12.95 2.78
C GLN A 79 -16.93 -13.17 1.85
N LEU A 80 -17.01 -14.14 0.94
CA LEU A 80 -15.96 -14.38 -0.06
C LEU A 80 -15.79 -13.19 -1.02
N ALA A 81 -16.90 -12.55 -1.42
CA ALA A 81 -16.86 -11.35 -2.25
C ALA A 81 -16.18 -10.18 -1.52
N GLU A 82 -16.50 -9.97 -0.24
CA GLU A 82 -15.86 -8.95 0.60
C GLU A 82 -14.36 -9.19 0.78
N GLN A 83 -13.98 -10.44 1.08
CA GLN A 83 -12.56 -10.82 1.20
C GLN A 83 -11.82 -10.63 -0.13
N SER A 84 -12.43 -11.00 -1.25
CA SER A 84 -11.84 -10.81 -2.58
C SER A 84 -11.61 -9.33 -2.90
N LYS A 85 -12.55 -8.47 -2.51
CA LYS A 85 -12.41 -7.01 -2.64
C LYS A 85 -11.22 -6.50 -1.80
N LEU A 86 -11.14 -6.91 -0.54
CA LEU A 86 -10.03 -6.53 0.35
C LEU A 86 -8.67 -7.00 -0.20
N ILE A 87 -8.59 -8.23 -0.70
CA ILE A 87 -7.38 -8.76 -1.33
C ILE A 87 -6.96 -7.89 -2.53
N ASN A 88 -7.90 -7.46 -3.35
CA ASN A 88 -7.60 -6.59 -4.49
C ASN A 88 -7.11 -5.20 -4.05
N GLU A 89 -7.74 -4.60 -3.04
CA GLU A 89 -7.29 -3.32 -2.46
C GLU A 89 -5.89 -3.40 -1.83
N LEU A 90 -5.58 -4.51 -1.17
CA LEU A 90 -4.24 -4.75 -0.63
C LEU A 90 -3.22 -4.95 -1.75
N LYS A 91 -3.57 -5.70 -2.81
CA LYS A 91 -2.69 -5.88 -3.99
C LYS A 91 -2.40 -4.56 -4.69
N THR A 92 -3.40 -3.70 -4.88
CA THR A 92 -3.18 -2.38 -5.50
C THR A 92 -2.27 -1.51 -4.63
N THR A 93 -2.48 -1.53 -3.30
CA THR A 93 -1.63 -0.81 -2.35
C THR A 93 -0.19 -1.32 -2.38
N ILE A 94 0.02 -2.64 -2.40
CA ILE A 94 1.36 -3.24 -2.51
C ILE A 94 2.05 -2.79 -3.79
N ASN A 95 1.36 -2.85 -4.92
CA ASN A 95 1.91 -2.43 -6.20
C ASN A 95 2.30 -0.94 -6.20
N GLN A 96 1.46 -0.08 -5.62
CA GLN A 96 1.74 1.34 -5.48
C GLN A 96 2.99 1.58 -4.61
N ARG A 97 3.05 0.93 -3.44
CA ARG A 97 4.23 1.04 -2.54
C ARG A 97 5.50 0.53 -3.19
N GLN A 98 5.43 -0.54 -3.96
CA GLN A 98 6.59 -1.07 -4.66
C GLN A 98 7.10 -0.11 -5.74
N ALA A 99 6.19 0.55 -6.47
CA ALA A 99 6.56 1.61 -7.41
C ALA A 99 7.20 2.83 -6.71
N GLU A 100 6.65 3.25 -5.55
CA GLU A 100 7.21 4.33 -4.73
C GLU A 100 8.63 4.00 -4.25
N VAL A 101 8.89 2.77 -3.81
CA VAL A 101 10.22 2.33 -3.36
C VAL A 101 11.23 2.38 -4.50
N VAL A 102 10.86 1.89 -5.69
CA VAL A 102 11.74 1.93 -6.88
C VAL A 102 12.06 3.38 -7.26
N ASN A 103 11.05 4.25 -7.29
CA ASN A 103 11.25 5.66 -7.62
C ASN A 103 12.15 6.37 -6.59
N THR A 104 11.90 6.14 -5.30
CA THR A 104 12.73 6.69 -4.22
C THR A 104 14.19 6.22 -4.33
N HIS A 105 14.39 4.95 -4.68
CA HIS A 105 15.74 4.42 -4.86
C HIS A 105 16.47 5.06 -6.05
N LEU A 106 15.77 5.29 -7.16
CA LEU A 106 16.31 5.98 -8.33
C LEU A 106 16.70 7.43 -7.97
N GLN A 107 15.81 8.16 -7.31
CA GLN A 107 16.08 9.54 -6.86
C GLN A 107 17.28 9.61 -5.91
N LEU A 108 17.41 8.65 -4.99
CA LEU A 108 18.55 8.59 -4.08
C LEU A 108 19.88 8.35 -4.81
N LEU A 109 19.87 7.52 -5.86
CA LEU A 109 21.06 7.30 -6.70
C LEU A 109 21.48 8.58 -7.44
N GLU A 110 20.53 9.28 -8.04
CA GLU A 110 20.77 10.57 -8.70
C GLU A 110 21.29 11.61 -7.72
N GLN A 111 20.68 11.73 -6.54
CA GLN A 111 21.11 12.64 -5.49
C GLN A 111 22.53 12.33 -5.00
N LYS A 112 22.87 11.04 -4.86
CA LYS A 112 24.22 10.63 -4.45
C LYS A 112 25.27 10.98 -5.51
N GLN A 113 24.91 10.89 -6.79
CA GLN A 113 25.80 11.26 -7.88
C GLN A 113 26.03 12.78 -7.92
N THR A 114 24.96 13.57 -7.85
CA THR A 114 25.07 15.04 -7.82
C THR A 114 25.82 15.53 -6.59
N GLN A 115 25.65 14.89 -5.43
CA GLN A 115 26.43 15.19 -4.23
C GLN A 115 27.94 14.98 -4.42
N LYS A 116 28.34 13.88 -5.07
CA LYS A 116 29.76 13.63 -5.37
C LYS A 116 30.35 14.66 -6.31
N GLU A 117 29.59 15.05 -7.34
CA GLU A 117 30.01 16.07 -8.30
C GLU A 117 30.17 17.43 -7.62
N MET A 118 29.21 17.84 -6.79
CA MET A 118 29.31 19.07 -5.99
C MET A 118 30.50 19.03 -5.03
N GLN A 119 30.76 17.90 -4.36
CA GLN A 119 31.91 17.76 -3.47
C GLN A 119 33.24 17.93 -4.23
N SER A 120 33.37 17.28 -5.39
CA SER A 120 34.55 17.41 -6.24
C SER A 120 34.78 18.86 -6.69
N GLN A 121 33.72 19.57 -7.07
CA GLN A 121 33.79 20.99 -7.42
C GLN A 121 34.19 21.86 -6.23
N ALA A 122 33.64 21.59 -5.04
CA ALA A 122 33.99 22.33 -3.83
C ALA A 122 35.47 22.13 -3.46
N ASP A 123 35.98 20.91 -3.56
CA ASP A 123 37.39 20.60 -3.30
C ASP A 123 38.32 21.31 -4.29
N ALA A 124 37.94 21.33 -5.58
CA ALA A 124 38.68 22.04 -6.62
C ALA A 124 38.74 23.56 -6.36
N LEU A 125 37.59 24.17 -6.03
CA LEU A 125 37.50 25.59 -5.70
C LEU A 125 38.30 25.94 -4.45
N GLN A 126 38.27 25.09 -3.42
CA GLN A 126 39.05 25.29 -2.21
C GLN A 126 40.56 25.28 -2.50
N HIS A 127 41.01 24.34 -3.34
CA HIS A 127 42.41 24.27 -3.75
C HIS A 127 42.83 25.50 -4.57
N GLU A 128 42.01 25.93 -5.53
CA GLU A 128 42.26 27.15 -6.32
C GLU A 128 42.32 28.42 -5.46
N ALA A 129 41.41 28.54 -4.48
CA ALA A 129 41.41 29.64 -3.52
C ALA A 129 42.72 29.67 -2.69
N LEU A 130 43.19 28.50 -2.23
CA LEU A 130 44.45 28.41 -1.49
C LEU A 130 45.65 28.78 -2.37
N GLN A 131 45.70 28.32 -3.61
CA GLN A 131 46.76 28.68 -4.55
C GLN A 131 46.78 30.18 -4.83
N THR A 132 45.61 30.79 -5.03
CA THR A 132 45.45 32.23 -5.22
C THR A 132 45.95 33.00 -4.00
N LYS A 133 45.61 32.54 -2.78
CA LYS A 133 46.10 33.14 -1.54
C LYS A 133 47.62 33.11 -1.45
N VAL A 134 48.25 31.97 -1.75
CA VAL A 134 49.72 31.85 -1.75
C VAL A 134 50.35 32.76 -2.80
N ALA A 135 49.76 32.87 -3.98
CA ALA A 135 50.23 33.78 -5.02
C ALA A 135 50.14 35.26 -4.57
N LEU A 136 49.03 35.63 -3.93
CA LEU A 136 48.84 36.96 -3.36
C LEU A 136 49.90 37.27 -2.30
N GLU A 137 50.12 36.39 -1.33
CA GLU A 137 51.16 36.55 -0.29
C GLU A 137 52.55 36.74 -0.91
N ARG A 138 52.89 35.97 -1.94
CA ARG A 138 54.17 36.11 -2.66
C ARG A 138 54.30 37.48 -3.33
N ILE A 139 53.22 38.01 -3.91
CA ILE A 139 53.21 39.31 -4.56
C ILE A 139 53.32 40.41 -3.49
N THR A 140 52.56 40.32 -2.40
CA THR A 140 52.64 41.26 -1.27
C THR A 140 54.06 41.36 -0.71
N CYS A 141 54.71 40.21 -0.42
CA CYS A 141 56.11 40.19 0.04
C CYS A 141 57.08 40.86 -0.94
N LYS A 142 56.86 40.71 -2.26
CA LYS A 142 57.69 41.41 -3.27
C LYS A 142 57.44 42.92 -3.24
N PHE A 143 56.18 43.35 -3.15
CA PHE A 143 55.82 44.75 -3.03
C PHE A 143 56.41 45.40 -1.78
N GLU A 144 56.33 44.74 -0.63
CA GLU A 144 56.96 45.23 0.61
C GLU A 144 58.48 45.38 0.48
N ARG A 145 59.16 44.44 -0.19
CA ARG A 145 60.60 44.55 -0.48
C ARG A 145 60.90 45.74 -1.39
N PHE A 146 60.10 45.96 -2.44
CA PHE A 146 60.28 47.12 -3.31
C PHE A 146 60.04 48.43 -2.58
N ARG A 147 58.97 48.49 -1.78
CA ARG A 147 58.65 49.62 -0.91
C ARG A 147 59.81 49.95 0.03
N ASN A 148 60.36 48.96 0.71
CA ASN A 148 61.50 49.15 1.61
C ASN A 148 62.76 49.66 0.87
N LYS A 149 63.02 49.17 -0.35
CA LYS A 149 64.13 49.70 -1.18
C LYS A 149 63.93 51.16 -1.56
N ILE A 150 62.70 51.56 -1.88
CA ILE A 150 62.36 52.95 -2.19
C ILE A 150 62.60 53.81 -0.95
N ILE A 151 62.04 53.43 0.21
CA ILE A 151 62.24 54.13 1.48
C ILE A 151 63.73 54.28 1.78
N GLN A 152 64.50 53.20 1.70
CA GLN A 152 65.95 53.25 1.93
C GLN A 152 66.64 54.23 0.97
N ALA A 153 66.34 54.17 -0.34
CA ALA A 153 66.93 55.08 -1.32
C ALA A 153 66.55 56.55 -1.08
N THR A 154 65.35 56.82 -0.56
CA THR A 154 64.87 58.18 -0.24
C THR A 154 65.54 58.76 1.00
N PHE A 155 65.71 57.97 2.06
CA PHE A 155 66.14 58.45 3.38
C PHE A 155 67.56 58.04 3.79
N SER A 156 68.34 57.38 2.93
CA SER A 156 69.77 57.06 3.19
C SER A 156 70.76 58.05 2.54
N VAL A 157 70.29 59.21 2.07
CA VAL A 157 71.15 60.25 1.45
C VAL A 157 71.75 61.13 2.55
N GLU A 158 73.05 61.46 2.47
CA GLU A 158 73.73 62.36 3.41
C GLU A 158 72.96 63.69 3.56
N GLY A 159 72.55 64.02 4.79
CA GLY A 159 71.78 65.22 5.11
C GLY A 159 70.26 65.04 5.17
N SER A 160 69.73 63.86 4.84
CA SER A 160 68.31 63.54 5.05
C SER A 160 68.02 63.19 6.52
N GLN A 161 66.88 63.64 7.05
CA GLN A 161 66.46 63.34 8.42
C GLN A 161 65.85 61.94 8.47
N ASP A 162 66.22 61.16 9.49
CA ASP A 162 65.62 59.84 9.72
C ASP A 162 64.11 59.98 9.99
N PRO A 163 63.27 59.12 9.41
CA PRO A 163 61.83 59.19 9.61
C PRO A 163 61.43 58.88 11.06
N PRO A 164 60.45 59.58 11.65
CA PRO A 164 60.08 59.43 13.07
C PRO A 164 59.20 58.20 13.39
N GLY A 165 58.92 57.31 12.43
CA GLY A 165 58.06 56.13 12.66
C GLY A 165 57.60 55.41 11.40
N GLU A 166 56.42 54.80 11.45
CA GLU A 166 55.81 54.11 10.31
C GLU A 166 55.45 55.10 9.20
N LEU A 167 56.27 55.13 8.16
CA LEU A 167 56.09 55.96 6.97
C LEU A 167 54.90 55.48 6.14
N THR A 168 54.04 56.40 5.72
CA THR A 168 53.00 56.16 4.72
C THR A 168 53.56 56.35 3.30
N ASP A 169 52.92 55.73 2.30
CA ASP A 169 53.37 55.82 0.91
C ASP A 169 53.35 57.25 0.38
N ASN A 170 52.39 58.07 0.84
CA ASN A 170 52.30 59.49 0.47
C ASN A 170 53.48 60.29 1.02
N GLU A 171 53.88 60.06 2.28
CA GLU A 171 55.02 60.74 2.88
C GLU A 171 56.35 60.37 2.18
N VAL A 172 56.50 59.12 1.75
CA VAL A 172 57.66 58.68 0.95
C VAL A 172 57.68 59.42 -0.39
N LEU A 173 56.53 59.52 -1.07
CA LEU A 173 56.42 60.21 -2.36
C LEU A 173 56.70 61.71 -2.23
N GLU A 174 56.20 62.36 -1.18
CA GLU A 174 56.48 63.78 -0.89
C GLU A 174 57.98 64.01 -0.66
N ALA A 175 58.64 63.14 0.12
CA ALA A 175 60.08 63.22 0.33
C ALA A 175 60.88 63.01 -0.97
N MET A 176 60.50 62.04 -1.79
CA MET A 176 61.10 61.83 -3.12
C MET A 176 60.93 63.07 -4.01
N GLN A 177 59.75 63.68 -4.03
CA GLN A 177 59.48 64.87 -4.82
C GLN A 177 60.32 66.07 -4.35
N LYS A 178 60.49 66.22 -3.04
CA LYS A 178 61.37 67.24 -2.45
C LYS A 178 62.81 67.07 -2.93
N ILE A 179 63.37 65.85 -2.85
CA ILE A 179 64.73 65.55 -3.35
C ILE A 179 64.87 65.88 -4.85
N ILE A 180 63.87 65.53 -5.66
CA ILE A 180 63.87 65.82 -7.11
C ILE A 180 63.87 67.33 -7.36
N ASN A 181 63.03 68.09 -6.64
CA ASN A 181 62.95 69.54 -6.76
C ASN A 181 64.28 70.19 -6.37
N GLU A 182 64.83 69.84 -5.20
CA GLU A 182 66.12 70.35 -4.71
C GLU A 182 67.26 70.07 -5.70
N ARG A 183 67.32 68.85 -6.26
CA ARG A 183 68.33 68.50 -7.28
C ARG A 183 68.15 69.31 -8.56
N THR A 184 66.90 69.53 -8.98
CA THR A 184 66.57 70.31 -10.17
C THR A 184 66.97 71.77 -10.01
N GLU A 185 66.64 72.37 -8.86
CA GLU A 185 67.04 73.72 -8.47
C GLU A 185 68.56 73.87 -8.42
N PHE A 186 69.27 72.91 -7.80
CA PHE A 186 70.73 72.90 -7.77
C PHE A 186 71.34 72.84 -9.18
N GLN A 187 70.78 72.00 -10.06
CA GLN A 187 71.24 71.91 -11.44
C GLN A 187 71.01 73.22 -12.23
N GLN A 188 69.89 73.90 -12.01
CA GLN A 188 69.65 75.24 -12.57
C GLN A 188 70.68 76.26 -12.04
N LEU A 189 71.00 76.19 -10.74
CA LEU A 189 71.99 77.07 -10.12
C LEU A 189 73.40 76.84 -10.67
N LEU A 190 73.77 75.59 -10.96
CA LEU A 190 75.02 75.26 -11.66
C LEU A 190 75.05 75.77 -13.10
N LYS A 191 73.94 75.64 -13.85
CA LYS A 191 73.84 76.20 -15.21
C LYS A 191 74.00 77.73 -15.22
N ASN A 192 73.39 78.40 -14.24
CA ASN A 192 73.49 79.85 -14.08
C ASN A 192 74.89 80.32 -13.64
N LYS A 193 75.63 79.50 -12.86
CA LYS A 193 77.03 79.78 -12.48
C LYS A 193 78.08 79.39 -13.52
N GLY A 194 77.78 78.44 -14.40
CA GLY A 194 78.63 78.05 -15.55
C GLY A 194 78.48 78.94 -16.79
N SER A 195 77.59 79.93 -16.71
CA SER A 195 77.41 80.98 -17.72
C SER A 195 78.17 82.24 -17.31
N LYS A 196 79.49 82.16 -17.22
CA LYS A 196 80.42 83.29 -17.18
C LYS A 196 81.71 82.92 -17.90
#